data_AF-A0A524IN54-F1
#
_entry.id   AF-A0A524IN54-F1
#
_cell.length_a   1.000
_cell.length_b   1.000
_cell.length_c   1.000
_cell.angle_alpha   90.00
_cell.angle_beta   90.00
_cell.angle_gamma   90.00
#
_symmetry.space_group_name_H-M   'P 1'
#
loop_
_entity.id
_entity.type
_entity.pdbx_description
1 polymer ?
#
loop_
_entity_poly.entity_id
_entity_poly.type
_entity_poly.pdbx_seq_one_letter_code
_entity_poly.pdbx_strand_id
1 'polypeptide(L)' 'MKKIVIVLIVLSVFAALVFAGGTQEKAANEARELEIFHWWVGPGEREAADEWFKALHAKYPDIKVIENPVAGGGGV' A
#
# COMPACT_ATOMS: atom_id res chain seq x y z
N MET A 1 -45.38 5.49 -24.83
CA MET A 1 -44.04 5.47 -25.46
C MET A 1 -43.04 6.40 -24.76
N LYS A 2 -43.26 7.72 -24.68
CA LYS A 2 -42.33 8.67 -24.02
C LYS A 2 -41.97 8.30 -22.56
N LYS A 3 -42.94 7.86 -21.76
CA LYS A 3 -42.72 7.42 -20.36
C LYS A 3 -41.86 6.15 -20.24
N ILE A 4 -42.00 5.22 -21.18
CA ILE A 4 -41.21 3.97 -21.22
C ILE A 4 -39.76 4.28 -21.58
N VAL A 5 -39.55 5.20 -22.53
CA VAL A 5 -38.20 5.65 -22.91
C VAL A 5 -37.48 6.34 -21.75
N ILE A 6 -38.18 7.19 -20.98
CA ILE A 6 -37.60 7.85 -19.81
C ILE A 6 -37.20 6.82 -18.74
N VAL A 7 -38.04 5.82 -18.48
CA VAL A 7 -37.72 4.76 -17.51
C VAL A 7 -36.49 3.96 -17.94
N LEU A 8 -36.35 3.64 -19.23
CA LEU A 8 -35.17 2.94 -19.75
C LEU A 8 -33.89 3.77 -19.66
N ILE A 9 -33.96 5.09 -19.87
CA ILE A 9 -32.82 6.00 -19.72
C ILE A 9 -32.40 6.11 -18.25
N VAL A 10 -33.36 6.21 -17.32
CA VAL A 10 -33.04 6.27 -15.89
C VAL A 10 -32.39 4.97 -15.42
N LEU A 11 -32.89 3.82 -15.89
CA LEU A 11 -32.30 2.50 -15.60
C LEU A 11 -30.87 2.37 -16.15
N SER A 12 -30.60 2.87 -17.36
CA SER A 12 -29.26 2.79 -17.94
C SER A 12 -28.26 3.71 -17.24
N VAL A 13 -28.68 4.90 -16.82
CA VAL A 13 -27.83 5.82 -16.02
C VAL A 13 -27.56 5.23 -14.64
N PHE A 14 -28.56 4.62 -13.99
CA PHE A 14 -28.37 3.99 -12.70
C PHE A 14 -27.40 2.79 -12.77
N ALA A 15 -27.52 1.95 -13.80
CA ALA A 15 -26.58 0.87 -14.04
C ALA A 15 -25.15 1.41 -14.24
N ALA A 16 -24.97 2.46 -15.06
CA ALA A 16 -23.67 3.08 -15.26
C ALA A 16 -23.05 3.63 -13.96
N LEU A 17 -23.86 4.21 -13.07
CA LEU A 17 -23.40 4.69 -11.77
C LEU A 17 -22.96 3.56 -10.83
N VAL A 18 -23.64 2.41 -10.87
CA VAL A 18 -23.27 1.22 -10.08
C VAL A 18 -21.93 0.63 -10.54
N PHE A 19 -21.63 0.65 -11.85
CA PHE A 19 -20.36 0.17 -12.39
C PHE A 19 -19.23 1.22 -12.35
N ALA A 20 -19.55 2.52 -12.31
CA ALA A 20 -18.57 3.61 -12.19
C ALA A 20 -18.12 3.88 -10.74
N GLY A 21 -18.88 3.42 -9.74
CA GLY A 21 -18.45 3.37 -8.35
C GLY A 21 -17.39 2.28 -8.19
N GLY A 22 -16.16 2.61 -8.60
CA GLY A 22 -15.04 1.70 -8.80
C GLY A 22 -15.04 0.50 -7.86
N THR A 23 -14.95 -0.69 -8.46
CA THR A 23 -14.49 -1.89 -7.76
C THR A 23 -13.27 -1.49 -6.96
N GLN A 24 -13.42 -1.37 -5.64
CA GLN A 24 -12.27 -1.42 -4.74
C GLN A 24 -11.62 -2.75 -5.08
N GLU A 25 -10.49 -2.71 -5.79
CA GLU A 25 -9.57 -3.82 -5.79
C GLU A 25 -9.32 -4.09 -4.30
N LYS A 26 -9.92 -5.16 -3.79
CA LYS A 26 -9.36 -5.83 -2.63
C LYS A 26 -7.99 -6.25 -3.11
N ALA A 27 -6.99 -5.40 -2.86
CA ALA A 27 -5.59 -5.77 -2.99
C ALA A 27 -5.49 -7.16 -2.39
N ALA A 28 -5.12 -8.12 -3.22
CA ALA A 28 -4.96 -9.50 -2.78
C ALA A 28 -4.11 -9.47 -1.51
N ASN A 29 -4.51 -10.28 -0.53
CA ASN A 29 -3.82 -10.45 0.74
C ASN A 29 -2.50 -11.19 0.52
N GLU A 30 -1.64 -10.63 -0.34
CA GLU A 30 -0.23 -10.96 -0.40
C GLU A 30 0.43 -10.17 0.72
N ALA A 31 1.19 -10.87 1.56
CA ALA A 31 1.97 -10.24 2.62
C ALA A 31 2.83 -9.15 1.99
N ARG A 32 2.64 -7.90 2.43
CA ARG A 32 3.29 -6.75 1.81
C ARG A 32 4.74 -6.75 2.27
N GLU A 33 5.67 -7.07 1.38
CA GLU A 33 7.09 -7.09 1.71
C GLU A 33 7.73 -5.73 1.39
N LEU A 34 8.56 -5.22 2.31
CA LEU A 34 9.38 -4.03 2.13
C LEU A 34 10.85 -4.42 2.25
N GLU A 35 11.54 -4.50 1.12
CA GLU A 35 12.99 -4.72 1.08
C GLU A 35 13.74 -3.39 1.22
N ILE A 36 14.70 -3.33 2.15
CA ILE A 36 15.45 -2.13 2.50
C ILE A 36 16.94 -2.41 2.33
N PHE A 37 17.56 -1.75 1.36
CA PHE A 37 19.01 -1.71 1.20
C PHE A 37 19.54 -0.49 1.96
N HIS A 38 20.45 -0.72 2.90
CA HIS A 38 21.00 0.36 3.72
C HIS A 38 22.43 0.06 4.15
N TRP A 39 23.09 1.10 4.67
CA TRP A 39 24.46 1.03 5.20
C TRP A 39 24.55 1.40 6.68
N TRP A 40 23.40 1.50 7.38
CA TRP A 40 23.30 1.77 8.82
C TRP A 40 23.74 0.56 9.66
N VAL A 41 25.02 0.22 9.55
CA VAL A 41 25.67 -0.88 10.26
C VAL A 41 26.61 -0.38 11.35
N GLY A 42 26.83 0.94 11.45
CA GLY A 42 27.70 1.55 12.44
C GLY A 42 27.10 1.59 13.85
N PRO A 43 27.95 1.83 14.88
CA PRO A 43 27.47 2.00 16.26
C PRO A 43 26.53 3.20 16.37
N GLY A 44 25.35 3.02 16.96
CA GLY A 44 24.31 4.03 17.07
C GLY A 44 23.37 4.10 15.85
N GLU A 45 23.87 3.77 14.66
CA GLU A 45 23.06 3.75 13.42
C GLU A 45 22.12 2.55 13.39
N ARG A 46 22.61 1.39 13.83
CA ARG A 46 21.81 0.16 13.89
C ARG A 46 20.65 0.30 14.88
N GLU A 47 20.90 0.94 16.02
CA GLU A 47 19.92 1.22 17.06
C GLU A 47 18.87 2.25 16.59
N ALA A 48 19.29 3.27 15.83
CA ALA A 48 18.36 4.21 15.20
C ALA A 48 17.48 3.52 14.14
N ALA A 49 18.06 2.65 13.32
CA ALA A 49 17.33 1.87 12.32
C ALA A 49 16.29 0.94 12.97
N ASP A 50 16.63 0.26 14.08
CA ASP A 50 15.69 -0.56 14.86
C ASP A 50 14.47 0.23 15.32
N GLU A 51 14.65 1.43 15.88
CA GLU A 51 13.53 2.24 16.35
C GLU A 51 12.63 2.69 15.18
N TRP A 52 13.20 2.94 14.00
CA TRP A 52 12.41 3.23 12.80
C TRP A 52 11.63 2.02 12.31
N PHE A 53 12.24 0.83 12.25
CA PHE A 53 11.56 -0.39 11.83
C PHE A 53 10.46 -0.79 12.82
N LYS A 54 10.69 -0.58 14.12
CA LYS A 54 9.68 -0.75 15.16
C LYS A 54 8.51 0.23 14.99
N ALA A 55 8.78 1.51 14.73
CA ALA A 55 7.73 2.50 14.47
C ALA A 55 6.94 2.17 13.19
N LEU A 56 7.63 1.67 12.15
CA LEU A 56 7.00 1.21 10.91
C LEU A 56 6.08 0.02 11.19
N HIS A 57 6.56 -1.01 11.88
CA HIS A 57 5.77 -2.20 12.21
C HIS A 57 4.56 -1.86 13.09
N ALA A 58 4.72 -0.94 14.05
CA ALA A 58 3.61 -0.49 14.88
C ALA A 58 2.48 0.17 14.07
N LYS A 59 2.84 0.88 12.98
CA LYS A 59 1.86 1.56 12.11
C LYS A 59 1.32 0.67 10.99
N TYR A 60 2.15 -0.25 10.50
CA TYR A 60 1.86 -1.14 9.37
C TYR A 60 2.27 -2.57 9.73
N PRO A 61 1.48 -3.26 10.59
CA PRO A 61 1.81 -4.61 11.03
C PRO A 61 1.69 -5.66 9.90
N ASP A 62 1.01 -5.30 8.82
CA ASP A 62 0.86 -6.08 7.58
C ASP A 62 2.12 -6.08 6.70
N ILE A 63 3.09 -5.21 7.00
CA ILE A 63 4.35 -5.11 6.25
C ILE A 63 5.42 -6.01 6.90
N LYS A 64 6.00 -6.88 6.09
CA LYS A 64 7.22 -7.63 6.43
C LYS A 64 8.44 -6.88 5.92
N VAL A 65 9.29 -6.42 6.84
CA VAL A 65 10.55 -5.75 6.49
C VAL A 65 11.63 -6.81 6.21
N ILE A 66 12.32 -6.65 5.09
CA ILE A 66 13.49 -7.46 4.69
C ILE A 66 14.68 -6.50 4.61
N GLU A 67 15.60 -6.59 5.55
CA GLU A 67 16.82 -5.79 5.57
C GLU A 67 17.91 -6.44 4.72
N ASN A 68 18.56 -5.67 3.86
CA ASN A 68 19.71 -6.09 3.06
C ASN A 68 20.90 -5.13 3.31
N PRO A 69 21.54 -5.23 4.50
CA PRO A 69 22.59 -4.31 4.90
C PRO A 69 23.86 -4.53 4.08
N VAL A 70 24.46 -3.44 3.60
CA VAL A 70 25.73 -3.45 2.86
C VAL A 70 26.84 -2.90 3.76
N ALA A 71 27.81 -3.76 4.08
CA ALA A 71 28.99 -3.35 4.82
C ALA A 71 29.85 -2.40 3.95
N GLY A 72 30.08 -1.17 4.41
CA GLY A 72 31.03 -0.24 3.78
C GLY A 72 30.46 1.08 3.24
N GLY A 73 29.18 1.38 3.47
CA GLY A 73 28.63 2.71 3.18
C GLY A 73 28.65 3.59 4.42
N GLY A 74 29.78 4.20 4.78
CA GLY A 74 29.70 5.38 5.61
C GLY A 74 29.07 6.47 4.75
N GLY A 75 27.77 6.77 4.93
CA GLY A 75 27.17 7.95 4.33
C GLY A 75 28.02 9.16 4.73
N VAL A 76 28.75 9.72 3.78
CA VAL A 76 29.34 11.05 3.90
C VAL A 76 28.26 12.11 3.84
#